data_AF-A0A7J4LJX8-F1
#
_entry.id   AF-A0A7J4LJX8-F1
#
_cell.length_a   1.000
_cell.length_b   1.000
_cell.length_c   1.000
_cell.angle_alpha   90.00
_cell.angle_beta   90.00
_cell.angle_gamma   90.00
#
_symmetry.space_group_name_H-M   'P 1'
#
loop_
_entity.id
_entity.type
_entity.pdbx_description
1 polymer ?
#
loop_
_entity_poly.entity_id
_entity_poly.type
_entity_poly.pdbx_seq_one_letter_code
_entity_poly.pdbx_strand_id
1 'polypeptide(L)'
;PRAYTVAAKMPEQIHGRVKKERTRVITKLYRQIAAMHNQRWIDWQGEVIIDEISDYSPDGIKTWNARNYAYKLVIIKDSNNEFSLGDKLSVRIKRATAFDLRAEVVGVVEKYANKISTINKIDATSISTSMSEKVVSDKLENELVIVN
;
A
#
# COMPACT_ATOMS: atom_id res chain seq x y z
N PRO A 1 17.25 30.68 -5.11
CA PRO A 1 17.22 30.05 -3.77
C PRO A 1 16.04 30.61 -2.97
N ARG A 2 15.54 29.92 -1.94
CA ARG A 2 14.57 30.55 -1.02
C ARG A 2 15.24 31.66 -0.22
N ALA A 3 14.50 32.73 0.07
CA ALA A 3 14.98 33.85 0.88
C ALA A 3 15.47 33.35 2.26
N TYR A 4 16.44 34.06 2.83
CA TYR A 4 17.03 33.80 4.15
C TYR A 4 17.78 32.46 4.32
N THR A 5 18.07 31.76 3.22
CA THR A 5 18.93 30.56 3.25
C THR A 5 20.41 30.92 3.04
N VAL A 6 21.33 30.11 3.57
CA VAL A 6 22.78 30.26 3.30
C VAL A 6 23.05 30.23 1.79
N ALA A 7 22.35 29.37 1.06
CA ALA A 7 22.43 29.28 -0.40
C ALA A 7 22.00 30.56 -1.13
N ALA A 8 21.14 31.39 -0.54
CA ALA A 8 20.75 32.69 -1.11
C ALA A 8 21.85 33.75 -0.95
N LYS A 9 22.73 33.60 0.05
CA LYS A 9 23.87 34.50 0.31
C LYS A 9 25.13 34.12 -0.47
N MET A 10 25.17 32.91 -1.05
CA MET A 10 26.33 32.45 -1.82
C MET A 10 26.52 33.28 -3.10
N PRO A 11 27.76 33.71 -3.41
CA PRO A 11 28.06 34.42 -4.65
C PRO A 11 27.87 33.50 -5.87
N GLU A 12 27.85 34.10 -7.06
CA GLU A 12 27.86 33.37 -8.35
C GLU A 12 26.68 32.39 -8.56
N GLN A 13 25.48 32.85 -8.21
CA GLN A 13 24.27 32.08 -8.47
C GLN A 13 24.11 31.76 -9.97
N ILE A 14 24.00 30.46 -10.28
CA ILE A 14 23.77 30.03 -11.66
C ILE A 14 22.43 30.55 -12.15
N HIS A 15 22.42 31.13 -13.35
CA HIS A 15 21.21 31.64 -13.99
C HIS A 15 20.13 30.55 -14.14
N GLY A 16 18.85 30.93 -13.99
CA GLY A 16 17.71 29.99 -14.03
C GLY A 16 17.66 29.13 -15.30
N ARG A 17 18.02 29.71 -16.45
CA ARG A 17 18.07 29.02 -17.75
C ARG A 17 19.05 27.85 -17.76
N VAL A 18 20.27 28.06 -17.26
CA VAL A 18 21.31 27.02 -17.20
C VAL A 18 20.92 25.91 -16.23
N LYS A 19 20.33 26.26 -15.08
CA LYS A 19 19.78 25.26 -14.14
C LYS A 19 18.71 24.40 -14.81
N LYS A 20 17.75 25.03 -15.49
CA LYS A 20 16.67 24.32 -16.20
C LYS A 20 17.21 23.41 -17.30
N GLU A 21 18.22 23.85 -18.05
CA GLU A 21 18.89 23.03 -19.06
C GLU A 21 19.56 21.79 -18.45
N ARG A 22 20.38 21.98 -17.41
CA ARG A 22 21.02 20.87 -16.69
C ARG A 22 19.99 19.88 -16.12
N THR A 23 18.93 20.38 -15.49
CA THR A 23 17.85 19.53 -14.97
C THR A 23 17.16 18.73 -16.06
N ARG A 24 16.95 19.28 -17.26
CA ARG A 24 16.36 18.51 -18.38
C ARG A 24 17.27 17.38 -18.82
N VAL A 25 18.58 17.64 -18.96
CA VAL A 25 19.56 16.62 -19.35
C VAL A 25 19.63 15.50 -18.33
N ILE A 26 19.76 15.85 -17.04
CA ILE A 26 19.82 14.88 -15.94
C ILE A 26 18.51 14.08 -15.85
N THR A 27 17.36 14.75 -15.93
CA THR A 27 16.05 14.07 -15.89
C THR A 27 15.89 13.08 -17.05
N LYS A 28 16.39 13.43 -18.25
CA LYS A 28 16.35 12.53 -19.41
C LYS A 28 17.20 11.28 -19.16
N LEU A 29 18.44 11.46 -18.68
CA LEU A 29 19.34 10.35 -18.36
C LEU A 29 18.76 9.45 -17.26
N TYR A 30 18.24 10.05 -16.18
CA TYR A 30 17.57 9.33 -15.10
C TYR A 30 16.44 8.46 -15.63
N ARG A 31 15.54 9.00 -16.47
CA ARG A 31 14.40 8.25 -17.03
C ARG A 31 14.85 7.04 -17.84
N GLN A 32 15.94 7.16 -18.60
CA GLN A 32 16.50 6.05 -19.36
C GLN A 32 17.02 4.94 -18.43
N ILE A 33 17.84 5.30 -17.44
CA ILE A 33 18.40 4.33 -16.48
C ILE A 33 17.29 3.67 -15.66
N ALA A 34 16.34 4.45 -15.16
CA ALA A 34 15.21 3.96 -14.38
C ALA A 34 14.34 2.96 -15.18
N ALA A 35 14.05 3.28 -16.45
CA ALA A 35 13.32 2.37 -17.33
C ALA A 35 14.12 1.07 -17.58
N MET A 36 15.43 1.15 -17.83
CA MET A 36 16.29 -0.04 -18.00
C MET A 36 16.29 -0.93 -16.75
N HIS A 37 16.33 -0.33 -15.56
CA HIS A 37 16.28 -1.08 -14.30
C HIS A 37 14.91 -1.71 -14.07
N ASN A 38 13.83 -0.98 -14.31
CA ASN A 38 12.48 -1.50 -14.15
C ASN A 38 12.16 -2.60 -15.17
N GLN A 39 12.76 -2.56 -16.36
CA GLN A 39 12.61 -3.63 -17.36
C GLN A 39 13.06 -5.00 -16.85
N ARG A 40 14.04 -5.05 -15.93
CA ARG A 40 14.51 -6.30 -15.31
C ARG A 40 13.46 -6.96 -14.41
N TRP A 41 12.40 -6.23 -14.06
CA TRP A 41 11.29 -6.76 -13.27
C TRP A 41 10.21 -7.43 -14.12
N ILE A 42 10.25 -7.29 -15.45
CA ILE A 42 9.28 -8.01 -16.30
C ILE A 42 9.41 -9.52 -16.05
N ASP A 43 8.27 -10.19 -15.97
CA ASP A 43 8.09 -11.59 -15.60
C ASP A 43 8.45 -11.96 -14.16
N TRP A 44 8.93 -11.02 -13.34
CA TRP A 44 8.97 -11.22 -11.90
C TRP A 44 7.54 -11.47 -11.38
N GLN A 45 7.42 -12.48 -10.54
CA GLN A 45 6.18 -12.84 -9.85
C GLN A 45 6.43 -12.82 -8.34
N GLY A 46 5.49 -12.26 -7.60
CA GLY A 46 5.55 -12.24 -6.15
C GLY A 46 4.43 -11.44 -5.53
N GLU A 47 4.53 -11.28 -4.21
CA GLU A 47 3.51 -10.62 -3.41
C GLU A 47 3.64 -9.09 -3.44
N VAL A 48 2.50 -8.43 -3.43
CA VAL A 48 2.36 -6.98 -3.32
C VAL A 48 1.20 -6.64 -2.39
N ILE A 49 1.27 -5.47 -1.75
CA ILE A 49 0.23 -4.94 -0.87
C ILE A 49 -0.35 -3.69 -1.49
N ILE A 50 -1.68 -3.61 -1.61
CA ILE A 50 -2.37 -2.40 -2.05
C ILE A 50 -2.28 -1.34 -0.93
N ASP A 51 -1.64 -0.21 -1.21
CA ASP A 51 -1.45 0.88 -0.25
C ASP A 51 -2.24 2.15 -0.58
N GLU A 52 -2.57 2.38 -1.84
CA GLU A 52 -3.25 3.59 -2.29
C GLU A 52 -4.24 3.30 -3.42
N ILE A 53 -5.35 4.04 -3.41
CA ILE A 53 -6.31 4.06 -4.51
C ILE A 53 -5.85 5.08 -5.56
N SER A 54 -5.80 4.65 -6.81
CA SER A 54 -5.58 5.58 -7.93
C SER A 54 -6.90 5.95 -8.59
N ASP A 55 -6.87 7.05 -9.34
CA ASP A 55 -7.97 7.43 -10.21
C ASP A 55 -8.24 6.34 -11.27
N TYR A 56 -9.42 6.41 -11.89
CA TYR A 56 -9.76 5.54 -13.00
C TYR A 56 -8.75 5.73 -14.14
N SER A 57 -8.36 4.61 -14.77
CA SER A 57 -7.56 4.66 -15.98
C SER A 57 -8.34 5.36 -17.11
N PRO A 58 -7.67 5.77 -18.21
CA PRO A 58 -8.35 6.45 -19.33
C PRO A 58 -9.53 5.65 -19.94
N ASP A 59 -9.49 4.33 -19.79
CA ASP A 59 -10.51 3.35 -20.17
C ASP A 59 -11.61 3.15 -19.10
N GLY A 60 -11.65 3.96 -18.04
CA GLY A 60 -12.68 3.89 -16.99
C GLY A 60 -12.52 2.73 -16.03
N ILE A 61 -11.37 2.06 -16.00
CA ILE A 61 -11.09 0.92 -15.12
C ILE A 61 -10.45 1.41 -13.83
N LYS A 62 -10.92 0.91 -12.69
CA LYS A 62 -10.32 1.24 -11.40
C LYS A 62 -8.88 0.75 -11.33
N THR A 63 -7.98 1.58 -10.81
CA THR A 63 -6.58 1.21 -10.65
C THR A 63 -6.12 1.31 -9.21
N TRP A 64 -5.20 0.45 -8.84
CA TRP A 64 -4.63 0.36 -7.50
C TRP A 64 -3.13 0.52 -7.56
N ASN A 65 -2.62 1.29 -6.60
CA ASN A 65 -1.20 1.36 -6.29
C ASN A 65 -0.89 0.29 -5.25
N ALA A 66 0.06 -0.56 -5.58
CA ALA A 66 0.58 -1.58 -4.69
C ALA A 66 2.10 -1.51 -4.60
N ARG A 67 2.66 -2.08 -3.53
CA ARG A 67 4.12 -2.16 -3.33
C ARG A 67 4.59 -3.57 -3.08
N ASN A 68 5.73 -3.89 -3.68
CA ASN A 68 6.45 -5.13 -3.42
C ASN A 68 7.48 -4.96 -2.29
N TYR A 69 8.22 -6.04 -2.00
CA TYR A 69 9.28 -6.05 -0.97
C TYR A 69 10.40 -5.02 -1.20
N ALA A 70 10.65 -4.63 -2.45
CA ALA A 70 11.64 -3.61 -2.83
C ALA A 70 11.03 -2.20 -2.88
N TYR A 71 9.81 -2.03 -2.37
CA TYR A 71 9.05 -0.79 -2.35
C TYR A 71 8.79 -0.18 -3.74
N LYS A 72 8.86 -1.00 -4.80
CA LYS A 72 8.52 -0.59 -6.17
C LYS A 72 7.02 -0.36 -6.27
N LEU A 73 6.64 0.74 -6.94
CA LEU A 73 5.26 1.01 -7.30
C LEU A 73 4.80 0.02 -8.37
N VAL A 74 3.73 -0.70 -8.08
CA VAL A 74 3.09 -1.68 -8.97
C VAL A 74 1.64 -1.25 -9.19
N ILE A 75 1.30 -0.93 -10.44
CA ILE A 75 -0.04 -0.57 -10.87
C ILE A 75 -0.80 -1.83 -11.25
N ILE A 76 -2.00 -1.96 -10.67
CA ILE A 76 -2.91 -3.09 -10.90
C ILE A 76 -4.23 -2.53 -11.39
N LYS A 77 -4.76 -3.09 -12.49
CA LYS A 77 -6.12 -2.81 -12.97
C LYS A 77 -7.10 -3.76 -12.30
N ASP A 78 -8.23 -3.23 -11.86
CA ASP A 78 -9.30 -3.97 -11.19
C ASP A 78 -10.60 -3.84 -11.97
N SER A 79 -10.71 -4.66 -13.02
CA SER A 79 -11.88 -4.66 -13.92
C SER A 79 -13.16 -5.11 -13.24
N ASN A 80 -13.07 -5.92 -12.18
CA ASN A 80 -14.23 -6.49 -11.48
C ASN A 80 -14.55 -5.75 -10.16
N ASN A 81 -13.76 -4.73 -9.80
CA ASN A 81 -13.88 -3.98 -8.56
C ASN A 81 -13.84 -4.88 -7.31
N GLU A 82 -12.95 -5.86 -7.31
CA GLU A 82 -12.85 -6.89 -6.27
C GLU A 82 -11.85 -6.53 -5.17
N PHE A 83 -10.91 -5.60 -5.40
CA PHE A 83 -9.83 -5.33 -4.47
C PHE A 83 -10.14 -4.20 -3.49
N SER A 84 -9.37 -4.15 -2.41
CA SER A 84 -9.47 -3.12 -1.37
C SER A 84 -8.08 -2.75 -0.84
N LEU A 85 -7.99 -1.59 -0.19
CA LEU A 85 -6.77 -1.18 0.51
C LEU A 85 -6.36 -2.24 1.55
N GLY A 86 -5.06 -2.52 1.62
CA GLY A 86 -4.49 -3.52 2.52
C GLY A 86 -4.56 -4.97 2.00
N ASP A 87 -5.25 -5.24 0.88
CA ASP A 87 -5.22 -6.56 0.26
C ASP A 87 -3.80 -6.93 -0.19
N LYS A 88 -3.43 -8.19 0.00
CA LYS A 88 -2.20 -8.78 -0.54
C LYS A 88 -2.51 -9.63 -1.75
N LEU A 89 -1.82 -9.35 -2.84
CA LEU A 89 -2.02 -9.99 -4.13
C LEU A 89 -0.71 -10.64 -4.60
N SER A 90 -0.82 -11.80 -5.25
CA SER A 90 0.26 -12.39 -6.02
C SER A 90 0.13 -11.89 -7.45
N VAL A 91 1.15 -11.21 -7.95
CA VAL A 91 1.12 -10.54 -9.25
C VAL A 91 2.30 -10.93 -10.12
N ARG A 92 2.15 -10.79 -11.43
CA ARG A 92 3.23 -10.91 -12.42
C ARG A 92 3.39 -9.61 -13.17
N ILE A 93 4.60 -9.07 -13.22
CA ILE A 93 4.88 -7.84 -13.95
C ILE A 93 4.88 -8.13 -15.46
N LYS A 94 4.07 -7.39 -16.22
CA LYS A 94 3.98 -7.51 -17.67
C LYS A 94 4.62 -6.34 -18.40
N ARG A 95 4.63 -5.16 -17.79
CA ARG A 95 5.21 -3.95 -18.38
C ARG A 95 5.89 -3.12 -17.30
N ALA A 96 6.82 -2.29 -17.74
CA ALA A 96 7.53 -1.35 -16.89
C ALA A 96 7.65 0.01 -17.59
N THR A 97 7.58 1.08 -16.81
CA THR A 97 7.95 2.43 -17.23
C THR A 97 9.17 2.89 -16.42
N ALA A 98 9.60 4.13 -16.60
CA ALA A 98 10.62 4.72 -15.73
C ALA A 98 10.14 4.94 -14.28
N PHE A 99 8.83 4.92 -14.04
CA PHE A 99 8.23 5.34 -12.78
C PHE A 99 7.46 4.23 -12.06
N ASP A 100 6.91 3.28 -12.82
CA ASP A 100 6.00 2.25 -12.32
C ASP A 100 6.24 0.89 -13.00
N LEU A 101 5.81 -0.16 -12.30
CA LEU A 101 5.61 -1.50 -12.86
C LEU A 101 4.11 -1.71 -13.08
N ARG A 102 3.73 -2.48 -14.09
CA ARG A 102 2.34 -2.82 -14.38
C ARG A 102 2.16 -4.32 -14.38
N ALA A 103 1.23 -4.77 -13.57
CA ALA A 103 1.10 -6.19 -13.27
C ALA A 103 -0.31 -6.72 -13.57
N GLU A 104 -0.34 -8.02 -13.86
CA GLU A 104 -1.55 -8.82 -13.85
C GLU A 104 -1.61 -9.59 -12.55
N VAL A 105 -2.82 -9.72 -11.99
CA VAL A 105 -3.06 -10.50 -10.78
C VAL A 105 -3.08 -11.98 -11.16
N VAL A 106 -2.24 -12.76 -10.50
CA VAL A 106 -2.19 -14.23 -10.65
C VAL A 106 -3.04 -14.89 -9.56
N GLY A 107 -3.15 -14.26 -8.39
CA GLY A 107 -4.00 -14.74 -7.31
C GLY A 107 -4.13 -13.73 -6.17
N VAL A 108 -5.09 -13.98 -5.29
CA VAL A 108 -5.29 -13.22 -4.05
C VAL A 108 -4.66 -14.01 -2.90
N VAL A 109 -3.75 -13.38 -2.16
CA VAL A 109 -3.05 -14.01 -1.03
C VAL A 109 -3.81 -13.77 0.27
N GLU A 110 -4.18 -12.53 0.54
CA GLU A 110 -4.89 -12.15 1.77
C GLU A 110 -5.86 -11.00 1.46
N LYS A 111 -7.14 -11.20 1.80
CA LYS A 111 -8.15 -10.12 1.77
C LYS A 111 -8.23 -9.43 3.12
N TYR A 112 -8.08 -8.11 3.15
CA TYR A 112 -8.14 -7.35 4.39
C TYR A 112 -9.53 -7.42 5.04
N ALA A 113 -10.60 -7.40 4.24
CA ALA A 113 -11.98 -7.56 4.73
C ALA A 113 -12.20 -8.90 5.47
N ASN A 114 -11.57 -9.99 5.00
CA ASN A 114 -11.66 -11.30 5.63
C ASN A 114 -10.91 -11.32 6.96
N LYS A 115 -9.79 -10.60 7.05
CA LYS A 115 -9.04 -10.43 8.29
C LYS A 115 -9.84 -9.69 9.36
N ILE A 116 -10.45 -8.55 9.00
CA ILE A 116 -11.30 -7.78 9.93
C ILE A 116 -12.48 -8.63 10.41
N SER A 117 -13.18 -9.32 9.52
CA SER A 117 -14.33 -10.14 9.93
C SER A 117 -13.94 -11.30 10.85
N THR A 118 -12.74 -11.87 10.66
CA THR A 118 -12.20 -12.89 11.56
C THR A 118 -11.86 -12.30 12.93
N ILE A 119 -11.21 -11.14 12.98
CA ILE A 119 -10.88 -10.44 14.23
C ILE A 119 -12.17 -10.11 15.01
N ASN A 120 -13.15 -9.49 14.34
CA ASN A 120 -14.42 -9.12 14.98
C ASN A 120 -15.19 -10.33 15.54
N LYS A 121 -15.12 -11.50 14.89
CA LYS A 121 -15.71 -12.75 15.41
C LYS A 121 -14.99 -13.25 16.67
N ILE A 122 -13.67 -13.16 16.71
CA ILE A 122 -12.86 -13.55 17.88
C ILE A 122 -13.17 -12.64 19.07
N ASP A 123 -13.24 -11.32 18.84
CA ASP A 123 -13.58 -10.35 19.89
C ASP A 123 -14.99 -10.57 20.44
N ALA A 124 -15.97 -10.80 19.55
CA ALA A 124 -17.35 -11.09 19.97
C ALA A 124 -17.46 -12.39 20.79
N THR A 125 -16.67 -13.42 20.46
CA THR A 125 -16.63 -14.69 21.21
C THR A 125 -15.95 -14.52 22.56
N SER A 126 -14.89 -13.72 22.64
CA SER A 126 -14.18 -13.44 23.90
C SER A 126 -15.06 -12.63 24.88
N ILE A 127 -15.88 -11.72 24.36
CA ILE A 127 -16.86 -10.95 25.13
C ILE A 127 -17.98 -11.85 25.67
N SER A 128 -18.52 -12.76 24.86
CA SER A 128 -19.58 -13.66 25.32
C SER A 128 -19.09 -14.67 26.37
N THR A 129 -17.87 -15.19 26.22
CA THR A 129 -17.23 -16.08 27.21
C THR A 129 -17.02 -15.36 28.55
N SER A 130 -16.42 -14.16 28.55
CA SER A 130 -16.20 -13.38 29.77
C SER A 130 -17.51 -12.95 30.46
N MET A 131 -18.56 -12.63 29.69
CA MET A 131 -19.89 -12.38 30.27
C MET A 131 -20.52 -13.64 30.88
N SER A 132 -20.35 -14.81 30.25
CA SER A 132 -20.85 -16.07 30.80
C SER A 132 -20.15 -16.46 32.10
N GLU A 133 -18.83 -16.26 32.19
CA GLU A 133 -18.05 -16.52 33.41
C GLU A 133 -18.45 -15.59 34.55
N LYS A 134 -18.69 -14.31 34.26
CA LYS A 134 -19.17 -13.33 35.25
C LYS A 134 -20.58 -13.64 35.76
N VAL A 135 -21.49 -14.08 34.88
CA VAL A 135 -22.84 -14.50 35.29
C VAL A 135 -22.80 -15.73 36.19
N VAL A 136 -21.85 -16.64 35.97
CA VAL A 136 -21.66 -17.82 36.82
C VAL A 136 -21.05 -17.44 38.17
N SER A 137 -20.07 -16.52 38.23
CA SER A 137 -19.51 -16.03 39.50
C SER A 137 -20.56 -15.29 40.33
N ASP A 138 -21.34 -14.40 39.71
CA ASP A 138 -22.36 -13.60 40.40
C ASP A 138 -23.52 -14.47 40.94
N LYS A 139 -23.78 -15.64 40.33
CA LYS A 139 -24.75 -16.63 40.85
C LYS A 139 -24.19 -17.40 42.04
N LEU A 140 -22.93 -17.83 41.98
CA LEU A 140 -22.28 -18.55 43.09
C LEU A 140 -22.14 -17.66 44.34
N GLU A 141 -21.80 -16.38 44.15
CA GLU A 141 -21.73 -15.42 45.27
C GLU A 141 -23.10 -15.17 45.91
N ASN A 142 -24.18 -15.10 45.11
CA ASN A 142 -25.53 -14.93 45.65
C ASN A 142 -26.07 -16.17 46.36
N GLU A 143 -25.74 -17.39 45.91
CA GLU A 143 -26.15 -18.63 46.61
C GLU A 143 -25.43 -18.79 47.96
N LEU A 144 -24.17 -18.36 48.08
CA LEU A 144 -23.40 -18.38 49.34
C LEU A 144 -23.95 -17.41 50.41
N VAL A 145 -24.65 -16.34 50.01
CA VAL A 145 -25.23 -15.36 50.94
C VAL A 145 -26.55 -15.85 51.57
N ILE A 146 -27.22 -16.83 50.97
CA ILE A 146 -28.55 -17.32 51.42
C ILE A 146 -28.45 -18.44 52.47
N VAL A 147 -27.25 -19.00 52.72
CA VAL A 147 -27.04 -20.17 53.60
C VAL A 147 -26.47 -19.82 54.99
N ASN A 148 -26.28 -18.53 55.32
CA ASN A 148 -25.86 -18.05 56.65
C ASN A 148 -26.97 -17.27 57.35
#